data_AF-A0A8S2J533-F1
#
_entry.id   AF-A0A8S2J533-F1
#
_cell.length_a   1.000
_cell.length_b   1.000
_cell.length_c   1.000
_cell.angle_alpha   90.00
_cell.angle_beta   90.00
_cell.angle_gamma   90.00
#
_symmetry.space_group_name_H-M   'P 1'
#
loop_
_entity.id
_entity.type
_entity.pdbx_description
1 polymer ?
#
loop_
_entity_poly.entity_id
_entity_poly.type
_entity_poly.pdbx_seq_one_letter_code
_entity_poly.pdbx_strand_id
1 'polypeptide(L)'
;MSYWQRNSIQDVRRYGTTVNVPNNDVAKCMYYLNCVCNVIEYDDDNIQRYKNYENWRNLSDYEDYLVFILCLTLSPDEFEDRVFFQDDDLCGDSANQFYEIGQVRHHLVAAQSIVIAGQTRHVNRIMAYKQSWMNNNYTQPMLNLARRFSPQQQQSLQCVIS
;
A
#
# COMPACT_ATOMS: atom_id res chain seq x y z
N MET A 1 10.33 19.46 -20.76
CA MET A 1 10.39 20.61 -19.83
C MET A 1 9.10 20.63 -19.02
N SER A 2 9.16 20.24 -17.75
CA SER A 2 8.15 20.62 -16.74
C SER A 2 8.92 21.19 -15.56
N TYR A 3 8.70 22.48 -15.34
CA TYR A 3 9.36 23.29 -14.33
C TYR A 3 8.80 22.94 -12.95
N TRP A 4 9.50 22.11 -12.17
CA TRP A 4 9.26 21.99 -10.74
C TRP A 4 9.99 23.12 -10.03
N GLN A 5 9.23 24.11 -9.59
CA GLN A 5 9.78 25.23 -8.81
C GLN A 5 10.07 24.74 -7.39
N ARG A 6 11.35 24.86 -7.03
CA ARG A 6 12.04 24.32 -5.85
C ARG A 6 11.68 25.01 -4.52
N ASN A 7 10.45 25.52 -4.37
CA ASN A 7 10.06 26.31 -3.20
C ASN A 7 8.89 25.66 -2.43
N SER A 8 9.12 25.44 -1.13
CA SER A 8 8.10 25.43 -0.05
C SER A 8 7.45 24.09 0.35
N ILE A 9 8.24 23.14 0.87
CA ILE A 9 7.72 22.03 1.73
C ILE A 9 7.95 22.41 3.21
N GLN A 10 7.36 23.52 3.68
CA GLN A 10 7.47 23.95 5.09
C GLN A 10 6.17 23.73 5.90
N ASP A 11 5.01 23.58 5.25
CA ASP A 11 3.69 23.45 5.93
C ASP A 11 3.06 22.06 5.80
N VAL A 12 3.86 21.01 5.62
CA VAL A 12 3.35 19.64 5.55
C VAL A 12 3.77 18.85 6.79
N ARG A 13 2.79 18.42 7.58
CA ARG A 13 3.05 17.60 8.76
C ARG A 13 3.35 16.17 8.33
N ARG A 14 4.61 15.79 8.48
CA ARG A 14 5.04 14.39 8.36
C ARG A 14 4.49 13.58 9.53
N TYR A 15 4.09 12.35 9.25
CA TYR A 15 3.71 11.39 10.27
C TYR A 15 4.15 9.98 9.88
N GLY A 16 3.92 9.02 10.77
CA GLY A 16 4.31 7.62 10.59
C GLY A 16 5.46 7.23 11.49
N THR A 17 5.86 5.97 11.38
CA THR A 17 6.96 5.38 12.16
C THR A 17 7.80 4.49 11.26
N THR A 18 9.08 4.34 11.60
CA THR A 18 9.94 3.34 10.96
C THR A 18 9.53 1.96 11.42
N VAL A 19 9.31 1.06 10.47
CA VAL A 19 8.88 -0.31 10.75
C VAL A 19 9.80 -1.31 10.07
N ASN A 20 9.92 -2.50 10.67
CA ASN A 20 10.60 -3.63 10.05
C ASN A 20 9.56 -4.63 9.55
N VAL A 21 9.42 -4.75 8.24
CA VAL A 21 8.46 -5.66 7.62
C VAL A 21 9.09 -7.04 7.48
N PRO A 22 8.44 -8.13 7.94
CA PRO A 22 8.95 -9.47 7.74
C PRO A 22 9.22 -9.79 6.27
N ASN A 23 10.30 -10.51 5.98
CA ASN A 23 10.64 -10.93 4.62
C ASN A 23 9.77 -12.12 4.16
N ASN A 24 8.48 -11.87 3.97
CA ASN A 24 7.47 -12.82 3.52
C ASN A 24 6.47 -12.09 2.61
N ASP A 25 6.04 -12.73 1.52
CA ASP A 25 5.19 -12.07 0.52
C ASP A 25 3.83 -11.65 1.08
N VAL A 26 3.19 -12.48 1.93
CA VAL A 26 1.92 -12.14 2.59
C VAL A 26 2.13 -10.97 3.56
N ALA A 27 3.17 -11.02 4.40
CA ALA A 27 3.46 -9.95 5.35
C ALA A 27 3.68 -8.60 4.65
N LYS A 28 4.38 -8.60 3.51
CA LYS A 28 4.60 -7.41 2.68
C LYS A 28 3.31 -6.87 2.09
N CYS A 29 2.45 -7.75 1.55
CA CYS A 29 1.11 -7.37 1.09
C CYS A 29 0.22 -6.81 2.23
N MET A 30 0.25 -7.40 3.43
CA MET A 30 -0.45 -6.87 4.60
C MET A 30 0.08 -5.49 5.01
N TYR A 31 1.39 -5.26 4.92
CA TYR A 31 2.00 -3.96 5.18
C TYR A 31 1.59 -2.92 4.12
N TYR A 32 1.54 -3.32 2.86
CA TYR A 32 0.98 -2.47 1.80
C TYR A 32 -0.48 -2.08 2.11
N LEU A 33 -1.34 -3.05 2.48
CA LEU A 33 -2.73 -2.78 2.89
C LEU A 33 -2.80 -1.84 4.09
N ASN A 34 -1.88 -1.98 5.06
CA ASN A 34 -1.78 -1.07 6.20
C ASN A 34 -1.52 0.37 5.76
N CYS A 35 -0.61 0.58 4.80
CA CYS A 35 -0.30 1.89 4.24
C CYS A 35 -1.49 2.48 3.49
N VAL A 36 -2.15 1.68 2.63
CA VAL A 36 -3.37 2.11 1.90
C VAL A 36 -4.45 2.55 2.88
N CYS A 37 -4.82 1.67 3.83
CA CYS A 37 -5.88 1.94 4.81
C CYS A 37 -5.59 3.18 5.65
N ASN A 38 -4.32 3.42 5.99
CA ASN A 38 -3.91 4.58 6.74
C ASN A 38 -4.10 5.90 5.95
N VAL A 39 -3.77 5.89 4.65
CA VAL A 39 -3.92 7.04 3.75
C VAL A 39 -5.39 7.36 3.47
N ILE A 40 -6.22 6.34 3.24
CA ILE A 40 -7.64 6.50 2.88
C ILE A 40 -8.56 6.56 4.11
N GLU A 41 -7.95 6.58 5.30
CA GLU A 41 -8.62 6.59 6.61
C GLU A 41 -9.72 5.51 6.69
N TYR A 42 -9.38 4.30 6.24
CA TYR A 42 -10.25 3.13 6.32
C TYR A 42 -9.87 2.28 7.52
N ASP A 43 -10.76 2.26 8.52
CA ASP A 43 -10.54 1.61 9.80
C ASP A 43 -11.77 0.78 10.20
N ASP A 44 -12.05 -0.25 9.40
CA ASP A 44 -13.09 -1.24 9.69
C ASP A 44 -12.49 -2.41 10.48
N ASP A 45 -13.25 -2.98 11.43
CA ASP A 45 -12.81 -4.14 12.22
C ASP A 45 -12.45 -5.34 11.33
N ASN A 46 -13.14 -5.50 10.20
CA ASN A 46 -12.93 -6.61 9.28
C ASN A 46 -11.57 -6.54 8.57
N ILE A 47 -10.98 -5.35 8.40
CA ILE A 47 -9.68 -5.20 7.72
C ILE A 47 -8.48 -5.22 8.68
N GLN A 48 -8.70 -5.03 9.99
CA GLN A 48 -7.62 -4.97 10.98
C GLN A 48 -6.70 -6.20 10.95
N ARG A 49 -7.31 -7.38 10.79
CA ARG A 49 -6.57 -8.64 10.73
C ARG A 49 -5.65 -8.71 9.50
N TYR A 50 -6.09 -8.18 8.36
CA TYR A 50 -5.36 -8.23 7.10
C TYR A 50 -4.33 -7.10 6.93
N LYS A 51 -4.30 -6.12 7.84
CA LYS A 51 -3.25 -5.08 7.90
C LYS A 51 -2.22 -5.30 9.01
N ASN A 52 -2.37 -6.35 9.84
CA ASN A 52 -1.46 -6.68 10.93
C ASN A 52 -0.30 -7.57 10.44
N TYR A 53 0.60 -6.98 9.68
CA TYR A 53 1.72 -7.69 9.03
C TYR A 53 2.70 -8.35 10.02
N GLU A 54 2.72 -7.94 11.29
CA GLU A 54 3.55 -8.59 12.33
C GLU A 54 3.04 -9.99 12.66
N ASN A 55 1.73 -10.21 12.54
CA ASN A 55 1.04 -11.45 12.86
C ASN A 55 0.67 -12.29 11.64
N TRP A 56 1.35 -12.09 10.50
CA TRP A 56 1.09 -12.81 9.24
C TRP A 56 1.08 -14.35 9.41
N ARG A 57 1.89 -14.89 10.33
CA ARG A 57 1.97 -16.33 10.60
C ARG A 57 0.69 -16.94 11.18
N ASN A 58 -0.23 -16.10 11.66
CA ASN A 58 -1.49 -16.53 12.26
C ASN A 58 -2.63 -16.59 11.24
N LEU A 59 -2.36 -16.31 9.95
CA LEU A 59 -3.32 -16.47 8.87
C LEU A 59 -3.33 -17.93 8.37
N SER A 60 -4.52 -18.40 8.04
CA SER A 60 -4.72 -19.64 7.27
C SER A 60 -4.42 -19.44 5.79
N ASP A 61 -4.24 -20.52 5.03
CA ASP A 61 -4.03 -20.45 3.58
C ASP A 61 -5.18 -19.71 2.84
N TYR A 62 -6.41 -19.85 3.34
CA TYR A 62 -7.55 -19.11 2.80
C TYR A 62 -7.44 -17.61 3.09
N GLU A 63 -6.99 -17.25 4.28
CA GLU A 63 -6.76 -15.84 4.64
C GLU A 63 -5.59 -15.23 3.88
N ASP A 64 -4.53 -15.99 3.59
CA ASP A 64 -3.45 -15.56 2.68
C ASP A 64 -4.02 -15.22 1.28
N TYR A 65 -4.93 -16.05 0.78
CA TYR A 65 -5.62 -15.78 -0.48
C TYR A 65 -6.51 -14.53 -0.41
N LEU A 66 -7.21 -14.30 0.71
CA LEU A 66 -7.97 -13.07 0.91
C LEU A 66 -7.08 -11.83 0.91
N VAL A 67 -5.89 -11.87 1.55
CA VAL A 67 -4.92 -10.76 1.48
C VAL A 67 -4.55 -10.46 0.03
N PHE A 68 -4.29 -11.49 -0.77
CA PHE A 68 -3.99 -11.33 -2.20
C PHE A 68 -5.15 -10.68 -2.97
N ILE A 69 -6.39 -11.12 -2.76
CA ILE A 69 -7.57 -10.52 -3.40
C ILE A 69 -7.79 -9.07 -2.96
N LEU A 70 -7.57 -8.76 -1.67
CA LEU A 70 -7.65 -7.39 -1.16
C LEU A 70 -6.60 -6.48 -1.81
N CYS A 71 -5.36 -6.95 -1.96
CA CYS A 71 -4.31 -6.21 -2.66
C CYS A 71 -4.61 -6.01 -4.16
N LEU A 72 -5.25 -6.98 -4.83
CA LEU A 72 -5.72 -6.77 -6.20
C LEU A 72 -6.83 -5.72 -6.28
N THR A 73 -7.75 -5.73 -5.31
CA THR A 73 -8.88 -4.78 -5.25
C THR A 73 -8.42 -3.37 -4.95
N LEU A 74 -7.41 -3.24 -4.10
CA LEU A 74 -6.78 -1.99 -3.69
C LEU A 74 -5.41 -1.90 -4.38
N SER A 75 -5.36 -1.96 -5.71
CA SER A 75 -4.08 -1.87 -6.43
C SER A 75 -3.53 -0.44 -6.43
N PRO A 76 -2.20 -0.25 -6.57
CA PRO A 76 -1.58 1.07 -6.66
C PRO A 76 -2.22 1.97 -7.72
N ASP A 77 -2.61 1.39 -8.87
CA ASP A 77 -3.25 2.11 -9.99
C ASP A 77 -4.51 2.89 -9.57
N GLU A 78 -5.22 2.45 -8.52
CA GLU A 78 -6.39 3.16 -8.00
C GLU A 78 -6.03 4.43 -7.19
N PHE A 79 -4.78 4.51 -6.73
CA PHE A 79 -4.29 5.52 -5.78
C PHE A 79 -3.19 6.42 -6.35
N GLU A 80 -2.48 5.97 -7.39
CA GLU A 80 -1.43 6.72 -8.06
C GLU A 80 -1.92 8.07 -8.54
N ASP A 81 -1.06 9.08 -8.37
CA ASP A 81 -1.30 10.50 -8.65
C ASP A 81 -2.51 11.13 -7.93
N ARG A 82 -3.16 10.39 -7.03
CA ARG A 82 -4.29 10.87 -6.22
C ARG A 82 -3.91 11.00 -4.77
N VAL A 83 -3.39 9.90 -4.20
CA VAL A 83 -3.02 9.80 -2.78
C VAL A 83 -1.68 9.09 -2.59
N PHE A 84 -1.20 8.34 -3.59
CA PHE A 84 0.13 7.75 -3.65
C PHE A 84 0.95 8.45 -4.73
N PHE A 85 2.15 8.90 -4.39
CA PHE A 85 3.02 9.64 -5.29
C PHE A 85 4.41 9.00 -5.31
N GLN A 86 4.89 8.62 -6.49
CA GLN A 86 6.27 8.19 -6.65
C GLN A 86 7.19 9.43 -6.66
N ASP A 87 7.88 9.67 -5.54
CA ASP A 87 8.72 10.86 -5.38
C ASP A 87 9.83 10.61 -4.35
N ASP A 88 11.06 10.46 -4.84
CA ASP A 88 12.24 10.18 -4.04
C ASP A 88 12.64 11.38 -3.16
N ASP A 89 12.40 12.61 -3.62
CA ASP A 89 12.75 13.84 -2.90
C ASP A 89 11.82 14.04 -1.69
N LEU A 90 10.53 13.75 -1.85
CA LEU A 90 9.59 13.72 -0.73
C LEU A 90 9.97 12.62 0.27
N CYS A 91 10.36 11.44 -0.21
CA CYS A 91 10.75 10.35 0.69
C CYS A 91 12.01 10.65 1.52
N GLY A 92 12.94 11.47 1.02
CA GLY A 92 14.22 11.74 1.68
C GLY A 92 15.01 10.44 1.92
N ASP A 93 15.38 10.18 3.18
CA ASP A 93 16.10 8.94 3.55
C ASP A 93 15.19 7.72 3.72
N SER A 94 13.87 7.91 3.78
CA SER A 94 12.91 6.84 3.95
C SER A 94 12.61 6.13 2.62
N ALA A 95 12.09 4.90 2.68
CA ALA A 95 11.60 4.19 1.50
C ALA A 95 10.21 4.69 1.07
N ASN A 96 9.42 5.16 2.04
CA ASN A 96 8.17 5.88 1.86
C ASN A 96 7.99 6.92 2.97
N GLN A 97 7.13 7.92 2.75
CA GLN A 97 6.85 8.97 3.72
C GLN A 97 5.38 9.38 3.67
N PHE A 98 4.77 9.56 4.84
CA PHE A 98 3.39 10.01 4.96
C PHE A 98 3.26 11.48 5.36
N TYR A 99 2.18 12.12 4.90
CA TYR A 99 1.91 13.54 5.08
C TYR A 99 0.42 13.85 5.31
N GLU A 100 0.09 14.73 6.25
CA GLU A 100 -1.25 15.28 6.45
C GLU A 100 -1.46 16.53 5.56
N ILE A 101 -2.56 16.54 4.81
CA ILE A 101 -3.00 17.66 3.96
C ILE A 101 -3.75 18.70 4.83
N GLY A 102 -3.05 19.34 5.77
CA GLY A 102 -3.66 20.35 6.64
C GLY A 102 -3.93 21.70 5.93
N GLN A 103 -3.05 22.11 5.00
CA GLN A 103 -3.13 23.39 4.28
C GLN A 103 -2.47 23.36 2.88
N VAL A 104 -2.46 22.21 2.20
CA VAL A 104 -1.85 22.13 0.86
C VAL A 104 -2.81 22.68 -0.19
N ARG A 105 -3.05 24.00 -0.19
CA ARG A 105 -3.92 24.63 -1.18
C ARG A 105 -3.27 24.89 -2.53
N HIS A 106 -1.94 24.73 -2.68
CA HIS A 106 -1.27 25.18 -3.89
C HIS A 106 -0.17 24.27 -4.49
N HIS A 107 0.26 23.19 -3.83
CA HIS A 107 1.48 22.47 -4.27
C HIS A 107 1.33 20.95 -4.48
N LEU A 108 0.25 20.33 -4.00
CA LEU A 108 -0.12 18.95 -4.39
C LEU A 108 -1.47 19.01 -5.07
N VAL A 109 -1.55 18.56 -6.31
CA VAL A 109 -2.82 18.21 -6.96
C VAL A 109 -3.24 16.84 -6.42
N ALA A 110 -3.37 16.72 -5.09
CA ALA A 110 -4.03 15.56 -4.52
C ALA A 110 -5.51 15.65 -4.88
N ALA A 111 -6.13 14.52 -5.19
CA ALA A 111 -7.56 14.50 -5.43
C ALA A 111 -8.28 15.00 -4.18
N GLN A 112 -9.13 16.03 -4.28
CA GLN A 112 -9.89 16.54 -3.13
C GLN A 112 -10.83 15.46 -2.53
N SER A 113 -11.20 14.49 -3.37
CA SER A 113 -11.91 13.29 -2.97
C SER A 113 -11.60 12.13 -3.92
N ILE A 114 -11.61 10.91 -3.41
CA ILE A 114 -11.51 9.67 -4.20
C ILE A 114 -12.72 8.79 -3.95
N VAL A 115 -13.13 8.01 -4.95
CA VAL A 115 -14.18 7.00 -4.81
C VAL A 115 -13.52 5.66 -4.55
N ILE A 116 -13.78 5.07 -3.38
CA ILE A 116 -13.27 3.76 -2.98
C ILE A 116 -14.46 2.90 -2.61
N ALA A 117 -14.58 1.72 -3.21
CA ALA A 117 -15.70 0.80 -2.97
C ALA A 117 -17.08 1.48 -3.05
N GLY A 118 -17.24 2.41 -4.01
CA GLY A 118 -18.49 3.16 -4.22
C GLY A 118 -18.75 4.30 -3.23
N GLN A 119 -17.85 4.58 -2.30
CA GLN A 119 -17.94 5.69 -1.35
C GLN A 119 -16.96 6.79 -1.69
N THR A 120 -17.44 8.03 -1.80
CA THR A 120 -16.60 9.23 -1.91
C THR A 120 -15.96 9.53 -0.55
N ARG A 121 -14.63 9.64 -0.51
CA ARG A 121 -13.84 9.98 0.68
C ARG A 121 -13.01 11.22 0.44
N HIS A 122 -12.97 12.12 1.42
CA HIS A 122 -12.05 13.26 1.41
C HIS A 122 -10.63 12.79 1.67
N VAL A 123 -9.68 13.31 0.91
CA VAL A 123 -8.27 12.99 1.08
C VAL A 123 -7.66 14.00 2.06
N ASN A 124 -7.33 13.53 3.26
CA ASN A 124 -6.61 14.32 4.26
C ASN A 124 -5.16 13.87 4.42
N ARG A 125 -4.76 12.79 3.75
CA ARG A 125 -3.46 12.15 3.89
C ARG A 125 -2.96 11.68 2.54
N ILE A 126 -1.65 11.73 2.35
CA ILE A 126 -0.96 11.16 1.19
C ILE A 126 0.24 10.34 1.63
N MET A 127 0.73 9.53 0.70
CA MET A 127 1.98 8.82 0.82
C MET A 127 2.85 9.09 -0.40
N ALA A 128 4.10 9.52 -0.14
CA ALA A 128 5.16 9.46 -1.13
C ALA A 128 5.89 8.12 -1.00
N TYR A 129 6.35 7.55 -2.11
CA TYR A 129 7.11 6.30 -2.11
C TYR A 129 8.26 6.33 -3.13
N LYS A 130 9.34 5.61 -2.82
CA LYS A 130 10.40 5.28 -3.80
C LYS A 130 10.00 4.04 -4.58
N GLN A 131 10.41 3.93 -5.85
CA GLN A 131 10.11 2.74 -6.66
C GLN A 131 10.53 1.42 -6.00
N SER A 132 11.64 1.45 -5.24
CA SER A 132 12.11 0.30 -4.48
C SER A 132 11.12 -0.16 -3.40
N TRP A 133 10.41 0.77 -2.75
CA TRP A 133 9.36 0.45 -1.79
C TRP A 133 8.20 -0.27 -2.46
N MET A 134 7.73 0.25 -3.60
CA MET A 134 6.60 -0.34 -4.34
C MET A 134 6.96 -1.76 -4.82
N ASN A 135 8.15 -1.90 -5.39
CA ASN A 135 8.61 -3.21 -5.85
C ASN A 135 8.73 -4.22 -4.70
N ASN A 136 9.29 -3.80 -3.57
CA ASN A 136 9.54 -4.67 -2.42
C ASN A 136 8.28 -5.04 -1.64
N ASN A 137 7.29 -4.14 -1.56
CA ASN A 137 6.12 -4.32 -0.70
C ASN A 137 4.83 -4.64 -1.45
N TYR A 138 4.78 -4.45 -2.77
CA TYR A 138 3.62 -4.78 -3.59
C TYR A 138 3.97 -5.60 -4.82
N THR A 139 4.77 -5.09 -5.75
CA THR A 139 4.93 -5.71 -7.09
C THR A 139 5.50 -7.12 -7.02
N GLN A 140 6.64 -7.31 -6.34
CA GLN A 140 7.29 -8.62 -6.24
C GLN A 140 6.47 -9.60 -5.38
N PRO A 141 5.95 -9.21 -4.20
CA PRO A 141 5.05 -10.05 -3.41
C PRO A 141 3.80 -10.51 -4.17
N MET A 142 3.09 -9.59 -4.84
CA MET A 142 1.90 -9.91 -5.61
C MET A 142 2.20 -10.87 -6.74
N LEU A 143 3.34 -10.71 -7.41
CA LEU A 143 3.77 -11.63 -8.45
C LEU A 143 4.05 -13.03 -7.89
N ASN A 144 4.70 -13.14 -6.73
CA ASN A 144 4.94 -14.43 -6.06
C ASN A 144 3.63 -15.10 -5.61
N LEU A 145 2.72 -14.33 -5.00
CA LEU A 145 1.41 -14.82 -4.57
C LEU A 145 0.54 -15.24 -5.76
N ALA A 146 0.56 -14.49 -6.87
CA ALA A 146 -0.14 -14.88 -8.08
C ALA A 146 0.34 -16.26 -8.58
N ARG A 147 1.65 -16.54 -8.52
CA ARG A 147 2.17 -17.89 -8.84
C ARG A 147 1.69 -18.94 -7.84
N ARG A 148 1.74 -18.66 -6.53
CA ARG A 148 1.28 -19.57 -5.45
C ARG A 148 -0.19 -19.94 -5.61
N PHE A 149 -1.04 -18.98 -5.99
CA PHE A 149 -2.48 -19.16 -6.14
C PHE A 149 -2.90 -19.51 -7.58
N SER A 150 -1.96 -19.66 -8.50
CA SER A 150 -2.27 -20.11 -9.85
C SER A 150 -2.73 -21.57 -9.84
N PRO A 151 -3.82 -21.93 -10.55
CA PRO A 151 -4.40 -23.28 -10.55
C PRO A 151 -3.40 -24.41 -10.88
N GLN A 152 -2.34 -24.10 -11.63
CA GLN A 152 -1.35 -25.07 -12.10
C GLN A 152 -0.44 -25.63 -10.98
N GLN A 153 -0.30 -24.93 -9.84
CA GLN A 153 0.53 -25.42 -8.70
C GLN A 153 -0.28 -26.17 -7.63
N GLN A 154 -1.60 -26.02 -7.58
CA GLN A 154 -2.43 -26.77 -6.62
C GLN A 154 -2.55 -28.26 -6.99
N GLN A 155 -2.40 -28.62 -8.28
CA GLN A 155 -2.40 -30.02 -8.72
C GLN A 155 -1.13 -30.79 -8.34
N SER A 156 0.04 -30.14 -8.26
CA SER A 156 1.29 -30.85 -7.93
C SER A 156 1.40 -31.27 -6.46
N LEU A 157 0.67 -30.61 -5.55
CA LEU A 157 0.60 -30.99 -4.14
C LEU A 157 -0.42 -32.11 -3.86
N GLN A 158 -1.44 -32.25 -4.72
CA GLN A 158 -2.40 -33.36 -4.61
C GLN A 158 -1.85 -34.68 -5.18
N CYS A 159 -0.99 -34.63 -6.21
CA CYS A 159 -0.42 -35.84 -6.82
C CYS A 159 0.71 -36.51 -6.02
N VAL A 160 1.21 -35.89 -4.94
CA VAL A 160 2.31 -36.46 -4.10
C VAL A 160 1.77 -37.22 -2.88
N ILE A 161 0.46 -37.14 -2.61
CA ILE A 161 -0.21 -37.81 -1.48
C ILE A 161 -1.20 -38.89 -1.96
N SER A 162 -1.18 -39.26 -3.25
CA SER A 162 -1.99 -40.37 -3.80
C SER A 162 -1.16 -41.60 -4.10
#